data_AF-A0A5K0VPP8-F1
#
_entry.id   AF-A0A5K0VPP8-F1
#
_cell.length_a   1.000
_cell.length_b   1.000
_cell.length_c   1.000
_cell.angle_alpha   90.00
_cell.angle_beta   90.00
_cell.angle_gamma   90.00
#
_symmetry.space_group_name_H-M   'P 1'
#
loop_
_entity.id
_entity.type
_entity.pdbx_description
1 polymer ?
#
loop_
_entity_poly.entity_id
_entity_poly.type
_entity_poly.pdbx_seq_one_letter_code
_entity_poly.pdbx_strand_id
1 'polypeptide(L)'
;VVLAPVLVGAIMNQYFHGFVMRLSPFMPLVAVFTVAILCANAIAQNASAILISGQQVVMASCVLHTSGFFFGLLLSRLLRIDVASSRTISIEVGMQ
;
A
#
# COMPACT_ATOMS: atom_id res chain seq x y z
N VAL A 1 -14.91 2.22 -5.64
CA VAL A 1 -14.40 2.96 -4.46
C VAL A 1 -13.08 3.69 -4.70
N VAL A 2 -12.17 3.20 -5.56
CA VAL A 2 -10.84 3.84 -5.77
C VAL A 2 -10.83 4.91 -6.86
N LEU A 3 -11.34 4.62 -8.06
CA LEU A 3 -11.16 5.50 -9.22
C LEU A 3 -11.78 6.89 -9.05
N ALA A 4 -13.04 6.95 -8.57
CA ALA A 4 -13.76 8.20 -8.40
C ALA A 4 -13.03 9.20 -7.47
N PRO A 5 -12.63 8.85 -6.22
CA PRO A 5 -11.91 9.79 -5.36
C PRO A 5 -10.52 10.15 -5.89
N VAL A 6 -9.82 9.23 -6.58
CA VAL A 6 -8.54 9.54 -7.22
C VAL A 6 -8.71 10.61 -8.31
N LEU A 7 -9.74 10.48 -9.16
CA LEU A 7 -10.04 11.47 -10.19
C LEU A 7 -10.42 12.83 -9.58
N VAL A 8 -11.24 12.84 -8.53
CA VAL A 8 -11.58 14.07 -7.81
C VAL A 8 -10.32 14.73 -7.25
N GLY A 9 -9.45 13.96 -6.59
CA GLY A 9 -8.18 14.45 -6.06
C GLY A 9 -7.26 15.03 -7.15
N ALA A 10 -7.16 14.36 -8.30
CA ALA A 10 -6.37 14.82 -9.44
C ALA A 10 -6.91 16.13 -10.03
N ILE A 11 -8.23 16.23 -10.22
CA ILE A 11 -8.91 17.47 -10.67
C ILE A 11 -8.68 18.60 -9.66
N MET A 12 -8.81 18.31 -8.36
CA MET A 12 -8.55 19.31 -7.32
C MET A 12 -7.09 19.78 -7.31
N ASN A 13 -6.13 18.87 -7.50
CA ASN A 13 -4.71 19.22 -7.57
C ASN A 13 -4.39 20.08 -8.80
N GLN A 14 -5.09 19.86 -9.93
CA GLN A 14 -4.91 20.62 -11.17
C GLN A 14 -5.48 22.04 -11.07
N TYR A 15 -6.70 22.21 -10.54
CA TYR A 15 -7.41 23.50 -10.58
C TYR A 15 -7.34 24.30 -9.27
N PHE A 16 -7.11 23.65 -8.13
CA PHE A 16 -7.13 24.26 -6.79
C PHE A 16 -5.82 24.01 -6.02
N HIS A 17 -4.68 24.10 -6.71
CA HIS A 17 -3.36 23.74 -6.19
C HIS A 17 -3.00 24.40 -4.85
N GLY A 18 -3.30 25.69 -4.67
CA GLY A 18 -3.02 26.40 -3.41
C GLY A 18 -3.80 25.89 -2.20
N PHE A 19 -5.00 25.34 -2.41
CA PHE A 19 -5.77 24.67 -1.36
C PHE A 19 -5.20 23.29 -1.04
N VAL A 20 -4.87 22.51 -2.07
CA VAL A 20 -4.26 21.17 -1.92
C VAL A 20 -2.94 21.25 -1.17
N MET A 21 -2.07 22.20 -1.51
CA MET A 21 -0.78 22.41 -0.82
C MET A 21 -0.92 22.68 0.69
N ARG A 22 -1.99 23.35 1.13
CA ARG A 22 -2.24 23.59 2.56
C ARG A 22 -2.75 22.33 3.27
N LEU A 23 -3.42 21.44 2.55
CA LEU A 23 -3.99 20.20 3.07
C LEU A 23 -3.01 19.02 3.03
N SER A 24 -2.11 18.98 2.05
CA SER A 24 -1.14 17.89 1.85
C SER A 24 -0.37 17.49 3.11
N PRO A 25 0.09 18.41 3.99
CA PRO A 25 0.77 18.03 5.23
C PRO A 25 -0.09 17.21 6.19
N PHE A 26 -1.42 17.35 6.15
CA PHE A 26 -2.36 16.62 6.99
C PHE A 26 -2.81 15.29 6.38
N MET A 27 -2.65 15.11 5.06
CA MET A 27 -3.08 13.90 4.36
C MET A 27 -2.46 12.61 4.91
N PRO A 28 -1.15 12.54 5.25
CA PRO A 28 -0.58 11.34 5.87
C PRO A 28 -1.27 10.94 7.17
N LEU A 29 -1.61 11.92 8.02
CA LEU A 29 -2.29 11.64 9.29
C LEU A 29 -3.69 11.07 9.04
N VAL A 30 -4.47 11.72 8.16
CA VAL A 30 -5.82 11.23 7.81
C VAL A 30 -5.74 9.81 7.24
N ALA A 31 -4.80 9.54 6.33
CA ALA A 31 -4.61 8.21 5.75
C ALA A 31 -4.29 7.15 6.82
N VAL A 32 -3.36 7.45 7.74
CA VAL A 32 -3.01 6.53 8.84
C VAL A 32 -4.22 6.25 9.73
N PHE A 33 -4.98 7.27 10.12
CA PHE A 33 -6.19 7.08 10.94
C PHE A 33 -7.24 6.23 10.22
N THR A 34 -7.52 6.53 8.95
CA THR A 34 -8.49 5.76 8.17
C THR A 34 -8.08 4.31 8.02
N VAL A 35 -6.81 4.04 7.68
CA VAL A 35 -6.30 2.66 7.55
C VAL A 35 -6.32 1.94 8.89
N ALA A 36 -5.91 2.60 9.99
CA ALA A 36 -5.97 2.00 11.33
C ALA A 36 -7.39 1.59 11.73
N ILE A 37 -8.39 2.45 11.48
CA ILE A 37 -9.81 2.15 11.76
C ILE A 37 -10.30 0.97 10.90
N LEU A 38 -9.92 0.94 9.62
CA LEU A 38 -10.27 -0.15 8.70
C LEU A 38 -9.67 -1.48 9.16
N CYS A 39 -8.38 -1.50 9.51
CA CYS A 39 -7.70 -2.68 10.03
C CYS A 39 -8.32 -3.15 11.36
N ALA A 40 -8.60 -2.22 12.29
CA ALA A 40 -9.22 -2.56 13.57
C ALA A 40 -10.59 -3.24 13.37
N ASN A 41 -11.42 -2.73 12.46
CA ASN A 41 -12.70 -3.36 12.11
C ASN A 41 -12.51 -4.75 11.50
N ALA A 42 -11.60 -4.91 10.55
CA ALA A 42 -11.33 -6.20 9.92
C ALA A 42 -10.84 -7.25 10.95
N ILE A 43 -9.98 -6.86 11.88
CA ILE A 43 -9.49 -7.72 12.97
C ILE A 43 -10.65 -8.08 13.91
N ALA A 44 -11.46 -7.11 14.32
CA ALA A 44 -12.58 -7.36 15.22
C ALA A 44 -13.61 -8.34 14.62
N GLN A 45 -13.92 -8.19 13.32
CA GLN A 45 -14.86 -9.08 12.62
C GLN A 45 -14.30 -10.50 12.44
N ASN A 46 -12.98 -10.66 12.34
CA ASN A 46 -12.33 -11.95 12.10
C ASN A 46 -11.58 -12.50 13.34
N ALA A 47 -11.88 -12.00 14.54
CA ALA A 47 -11.11 -12.30 15.74
C ALA A 47 -10.99 -13.80 16.05
N SER A 48 -12.08 -14.56 15.88
CA SER A 48 -12.07 -16.01 16.10
C SER A 48 -11.18 -16.76 15.10
N ALA A 49 -11.24 -16.38 13.81
CA ALA A 49 -10.39 -16.96 12.77
C ALA A 49 -8.90 -16.62 12.99
N ILE A 50 -8.61 -15.41 13.44
CA ILE A 50 -7.23 -14.98 13.78
C ILE A 50 -6.70 -15.75 14.98
N LEU A 51 -7.52 -16.03 16.00
CA LEU A 51 -7.09 -16.83 17.16
C LEU A 51 -6.72 -18.27 16.78
N ILE A 52 -7.40 -18.84 15.78
CA ILE A 52 -7.16 -20.22 15.33
C ILE A 52 -5.99 -20.27 14.34
N SER A 53 -5.94 -19.37 13.36
CA SER A 53 -5.05 -19.46 12.20
C SER A 53 -4.09 -18.29 12.03
N GLY A 54 -4.05 -17.34 12.98
CA GLY A 54 -3.29 -16.09 12.86
C GLY A 54 -1.80 -16.30 12.58
N GLN A 55 -1.17 -17.29 13.21
CA GLN A 55 0.24 -17.60 12.94
C GLN A 55 0.47 -18.05 11.50
N GLN A 56 -0.43 -18.87 10.95
CA GLN A 56 -0.35 -19.32 9.55
C GLN A 56 -0.54 -18.16 8.58
N VAL A 57 -1.49 -17.26 8.86
CA VAL A 57 -1.76 -16.07 8.05
C VAL A 57 -0.55 -15.13 8.04
N VAL A 58 0.07 -14.89 9.20
CA VAL A 58 1.27 -14.05 9.29
C VAL A 58 2.43 -14.67 8.50
N MET A 59 2.69 -15.97 8.66
CA MET A 59 3.75 -16.64 7.89
C MET A 59 3.46 -16.60 6.39
N ALA A 60 2.22 -16.86 5.96
CA ALA A 60 1.82 -16.80 4.56
C ALA A 60 2.00 -15.38 3.98
N SER A 61 1.59 -14.35 4.72
CA SER A 61 1.80 -12.95 4.33
C SER A 61 3.28 -12.61 4.24
N CYS A 62 4.11 -12.98 5.23
CA CYS A 62 5.55 -12.74 5.17
C CYS A 62 6.20 -13.40 3.95
N VAL A 63 5.87 -14.67 3.66
CA VAL A 63 6.38 -15.37 2.47
C VAL A 63 5.90 -14.68 1.20
N LEU A 64 4.63 -14.25 1.15
CA LEU A 64 4.07 -13.55 0.01
C LEU A 64 4.83 -12.23 -0.25
N HIS A 65 4.97 -11.35 0.75
CA HIS A 65 5.65 -10.06 0.58
C HIS A 65 7.14 -10.24 0.26
N THR A 66 7.85 -11.11 1.00
CA THR A 66 9.28 -11.37 0.73
C THR A 66 9.49 -11.93 -0.67
N SER A 67 8.61 -12.82 -1.14
CA SER A 67 8.64 -13.30 -2.52
C SER A 67 8.33 -12.20 -3.53
N GLY A 68 7.38 -11.30 -3.25
CA GLY A 68 7.08 -10.13 -4.08
C GLY A 68 8.28 -9.19 -4.22
N PHE A 69 8.93 -8.84 -3.11
CA PHE A 69 10.16 -8.05 -3.14
C PHE A 69 11.27 -8.74 -3.93
N PHE A 70 11.49 -10.03 -3.67
CA PHE A 70 12.53 -10.84 -4.32
C PHE A 70 12.30 -10.94 -5.83
N PHE A 71 11.10 -11.36 -6.27
CA PHE A 71 10.79 -11.52 -7.69
C PHE A 71 10.70 -10.18 -8.42
N GLY A 72 10.18 -9.13 -7.79
CA GLY A 72 10.17 -7.79 -8.35
C GLY A 72 11.59 -7.28 -8.65
N LEU A 73 12.54 -7.53 -7.75
CA LEU A 73 13.96 -7.20 -7.97
C LEU A 73 14.62 -8.12 -9.00
N LEU A 74 14.42 -9.43 -8.88
CA LEU A 74 15.05 -10.41 -9.76
C LEU A 74 14.62 -10.21 -11.22
N LEU A 75 13.32 -10.10 -11.48
CA LEU A 75 12.79 -9.98 -12.83
C LEU A 75 13.17 -8.65 -13.48
N SER A 76 13.11 -7.53 -12.74
CA SER A 76 13.55 -6.23 -13.25
C SER A 76 15.03 -6.24 -13.63
N ARG A 77 15.88 -6.92 -12.86
CA ARG A 77 17.31 -7.08 -13.18
C ARG A 77 17.57 -8.01 -14.36
N LEU A 78 16.81 -9.09 -14.51
CA LEU A 78 16.87 -9.95 -15.69
C LEU A 78 16.52 -9.18 -16.97
N LEU A 79 15.60 -8.22 -16.89
CA LEU A 79 15.26 -7.29 -17.96
C LEU A 79 16.27 -6.14 -18.16
N ARG A 80 17.38 -6.14 -17.41
CA ARG A 80 18.44 -5.12 -17.47
C ARG A 80 17.97 -3.69 -17.15
N ILE A 81 16.93 -3.57 -16.32
CA ILE A 81 16.46 -2.28 -15.81
C ILE A 81 17.50 -1.71 -14.83
N ASP A 82 17.64 -0.39 -14.80
CA ASP A 82 18.58 0.29 -13.91
C ASP A 82 18.27 0.02 -12.43
N VAL A 83 19.26 0.28 -11.56
CA VAL A 83 19.19 -0.07 -10.14
C VAL A 83 18.06 0.66 -9.41
N ALA A 84 17.82 1.94 -9.74
CA ALA A 84 16.82 2.75 -9.07
C ALA A 84 15.42 2.29 -9.45
N SER A 85 15.14 2.14 -10.74
CA SER A 85 13.85 1.65 -11.22
C SER A 85 13.58 0.20 -10.77
N SER A 86 14.60 -0.67 -10.74
CA SER A 86 14.46 -2.04 -10.22
C SER A 86 14.06 -2.06 -8.73
N ARG A 87 14.57 -1.11 -7.92
CA ARG A 87 14.17 -0.99 -6.51
C ARG A 87 12.72 -0.51 -6.40
N THR A 88 12.31 0.46 -7.22
CA THR A 88 10.91 0.90 -7.27
C THR A 88 9.99 -0.26 -7.65
N ILE A 89 10.33 -1.04 -8.67
CA ILE A 89 9.55 -2.22 -9.09
C ILE A 89 9.49 -3.26 -7.96
N SER A 90 10.60 -3.55 -7.28
CA SER A 90 10.63 -4.47 -6.14
C SER A 90 9.67 -4.03 -5.03
N ILE A 91 9.65 -2.73 -4.71
CA ILE A 91 8.77 -2.16 -3.69
C ILE A 91 7.31 -2.26 -4.16
N GLU A 92 6.98 -1.82 -5.37
CA GLU A 92 5.59 -1.82 -5.87
C GLU A 92 4.99 -3.24 -5.93
N VAL A 93 5.80 -4.24 -6.29
CA VAL A 93 5.36 -5.65 -6.34
C VAL A 93 5.16 -6.23 -4.94
N GLY A 94 5.96 -5.81 -3.95
CA GLY A 94 5.92 -6.35 -2.59
C GLY A 94 4.96 -5.65 -1.61
N MET A 95 4.49 -4.44 -1.91
CA MET A 95 3.81 -3.53 -0.96
C MET A 95 2.27 -3.62 -0.93
N GLN A 96 1.67 -4.73 -1.36
CA GLN A 96 0.20 -4.90 -1.33
C GLN A 96 -0.38 -5.02 0.08
#